data_AF-A0A0Q9TFA2-F1
#
_entry.id   AF-A0A0Q9TFA2-F1
#
_cell.length_a   1.000
_cell.length_b   1.000
_cell.length_c   1.000
_cell.angle_alpha   90.00
_cell.angle_beta   90.00
_cell.angle_gamma   90.00
#
_symmetry.space_group_name_H-M   'P 1'
#
loop_
_entity.id
_entity.type
_entity.pdbx_description
1 polymer ?
#
loop_
_entity_poly.entity_id
_entity_poly.type
_entity_poly.pdbx_seq_one_letter_code
_entity_poly.pdbx_strand_id
1 'polypeptide(L)'
;MSVDERLRIGLARNAQVCNPEVELLLEAALARGRRDRRLRWAWVTAGVVAAACTALVLALSLGWRSDRGAPLVPADGATSTAALQGRYAADVPAQQSAPGVAGRWVLEFQPQGVLAVTSPPAYPGVVSGVLYAVVGEELRTDLFSQDLCSGQPLGRYLMTRRSARLTLTLAVDPCPQRVAVLTTTSWTALP
;
A
#
# COMPACT_ATOMS: atom_id res chain seq x y z
N MET A 1 53.00 49.17 -68.28
CA MET A 1 52.31 48.33 -67.26
C MET A 1 51.05 49.07 -66.84
N SER A 2 49.87 48.50 -67.07
CA SER A 2 48.59 49.18 -66.85
C SER A 2 48.21 49.26 -65.37
N VAL A 3 47.35 50.22 -65.02
CA VAL A 3 46.81 50.39 -63.66
C VAL A 3 46.03 49.14 -63.23
N ASP A 4 45.36 48.50 -64.19
CA ASP A 4 44.56 47.28 -63.97
C ASP A 4 45.43 46.07 -63.59
N GLU A 5 46.62 45.95 -64.18
CA GLU A 5 47.61 44.92 -63.82
C GLU A 5 48.10 45.10 -62.37
N ARG A 6 48.32 46.36 -61.95
CA ARG A 6 48.77 46.67 -60.59
C ARG A 6 47.67 46.41 -59.55
N LEU A 7 46.42 46.67 -59.91
CA LEU A 7 45.27 46.35 -59.05
C LEU A 7 45.11 44.84 -58.91
N ARG A 8 45.22 44.06 -59.99
CA ARG A 8 45.15 42.60 -59.93
C ARG A 8 46.27 41.99 -59.10
N ILE A 9 47.51 42.45 -59.27
CA ILE A 9 48.65 41.97 -58.49
C ILE A 9 48.52 42.38 -57.01
N GLY A 10 48.05 43.61 -56.73
CA GLY A 10 47.81 44.10 -55.37
C GLY A 10 46.68 43.36 -54.64
N LEU A 11 45.60 43.00 -55.35
CA LEU A 11 44.50 42.21 -54.78
C LEU A 11 44.91 40.75 -54.52
N ALA A 12 45.61 40.12 -55.47
CA ALA A 12 46.08 38.74 -55.31
C ALA A 12 47.04 38.61 -54.12
N ARG A 13 47.89 39.63 -53.89
CA ARG A 13 48.83 39.66 -52.77
C ARG A 13 48.15 39.88 -51.41
N ASN A 14 47.05 40.63 -51.36
CA ASN A 14 46.30 40.84 -50.11
C ASN A 14 45.31 39.71 -49.80
N ALA A 15 44.76 39.04 -50.81
CA ALA A 15 43.85 37.91 -50.62
C ALA A 15 44.53 36.67 -50.03
N GLN A 16 45.86 36.53 -50.18
CA GLN A 16 46.64 35.47 -49.54
C GLN A 16 46.94 35.71 -48.06
N VAL A 17 46.61 36.89 -47.52
CA VAL A 17 46.61 37.15 -46.07
C VAL A 17 45.21 36.82 -45.52
N CYS A 18 44.71 35.63 -45.85
CA CYS A 18 43.62 35.03 -45.08
C CYS A 18 44.23 34.65 -43.72
N ASN A 19 43.90 35.45 -42.72
CA ASN A 19 44.53 35.43 -41.41
C ASN A 19 44.20 34.10 -40.69
N PRO A 20 45.14 33.14 -40.56
CA PRO A 20 44.87 31.81 -40.00
C PRO A 20 44.42 31.88 -38.53
N GLU A 21 44.68 33.03 -37.89
CA GLU A 21 44.24 33.36 -36.55
C GLU A 21 42.71 33.46 -36.44
N VAL A 22 42.01 33.90 -37.49
CA VAL A 22 40.54 34.00 -37.49
C VAL A 22 39.89 32.62 -37.56
N GLU A 23 40.44 31.70 -38.36
CA GLU A 23 39.97 30.30 -38.41
C GLU A 23 40.22 29.57 -37.09
N LEU A 24 41.40 29.75 -36.47
CA LEU A 24 41.70 29.18 -35.16
C LEU A 24 40.80 29.75 -34.05
N LEU A 25 40.51 31.05 -34.07
CA LEU A 25 39.60 31.69 -33.12
C LEU A 25 38.15 31.25 -33.32
N LEU A 26 37.73 31.03 -34.58
CA LEU A 26 36.40 30.52 -34.91
C LEU A 26 36.24 29.05 -34.46
N GLU A 27 37.22 28.20 -34.70
CA GLU A 27 37.22 26.81 -34.23
C GLU A 27 37.19 26.74 -32.69
N ALA A 28 37.99 27.56 -32.01
CA ALA A 28 37.99 27.65 -30.55
C ALA A 28 36.65 28.15 -29.99
N ALA A 29 36.00 29.12 -30.64
CA ALA A 29 34.68 29.63 -30.26
C ALA A 29 33.57 28.57 -30.49
N LEU A 30 33.61 27.86 -31.63
CA LEU A 30 32.67 26.79 -31.94
C LEU A 30 32.83 25.60 -30.98
N ALA A 31 34.05 25.26 -30.56
CA ALA A 31 34.30 24.21 -29.58
C ALA A 31 33.73 24.54 -28.20
N ARG A 32 33.84 25.79 -27.73
CA ARG A 32 33.20 26.25 -26.48
C ARG A 32 31.68 26.22 -26.57
N GLY A 33 31.11 26.70 -27.67
CA GLY A 33 29.65 26.69 -27.87
C GLY A 33 29.04 25.28 -27.87
N ARG A 34 29.75 24.27 -28.39
CA ARG A 34 29.31 22.86 -28.34
C ARG A 34 29.40 22.29 -26.92
N ARG A 35 30.40 22.67 -26.12
CA ARG A 35 30.57 22.22 -24.73
C ARG A 35 29.47 22.76 -23.82
N ASP A 36 29.13 24.03 -23.97
CA ASP A 36 28.05 24.67 -23.20
C ASP A 36 26.67 24.12 -23.55
N ARG A 37 26.42 23.82 -24.83
CA ARG A 37 25.20 23.12 -25.23
C ARG A 37 25.14 21.71 -24.63
N ARG A 38 26.22 20.93 -24.66
CA ARG A 38 26.21 19.58 -24.04
C ARG A 38 25.97 19.62 -22.53
N LEU A 39 26.56 20.60 -21.83
CA LEU A 39 26.33 20.78 -20.39
C LEU A 39 24.87 21.16 -20.11
N ARG A 40 24.30 22.12 -20.85
CA ARG A 40 22.89 22.50 -20.69
C ARG A 40 21.92 21.34 -20.94
N TRP A 41 22.20 20.48 -21.91
CA TRP A 41 21.36 19.30 -22.17
C TRP A 41 21.49 18.21 -21.10
N ALA A 42 22.67 18.07 -20.48
CA ALA A 42 22.86 17.16 -19.34
C ALA A 42 22.07 17.59 -18.09
N TRP A 43 21.89 18.90 -17.86
CA TRP A 43 21.06 19.40 -16.77
C TRP A 43 19.56 19.19 -17.01
N VAL A 44 19.10 19.29 -18.27
CA VAL A 44 17.70 19.05 -18.63
C VAL A 44 17.32 17.57 -18.47
N THR A 45 18.20 16.63 -18.84
CA THR A 45 17.93 15.19 -18.66
C THR A 45 17.98 14.76 -17.20
N ALA A 46 18.90 15.32 -16.40
CA ALA A 46 18.95 15.04 -14.96
C ALA A 46 17.68 15.49 -14.23
N GLY A 47 17.11 16.65 -14.59
CA GLY A 47 15.86 17.16 -14.01
C GLY A 47 14.65 16.29 -14.34
N VAL A 48 14.55 15.79 -15.58
CA VAL A 48 13.45 14.91 -16.01
C VAL A 48 13.53 13.54 -15.33
N VAL A 49 14.72 12.96 -15.16
CA VAL A 49 14.90 11.70 -14.43
C VAL A 49 14.58 11.85 -12.94
N ALA A 50 14.98 12.95 -12.30
CA ALA A 50 14.64 13.23 -10.91
C ALA A 50 13.12 13.46 -10.71
N ALA A 51 12.47 14.17 -11.63
CA ALA A 51 11.01 14.35 -11.61
C ALA A 51 10.25 13.03 -11.85
N ALA A 52 10.73 12.18 -12.75
CA ALA A 52 10.16 10.86 -12.98
C ALA A 52 10.36 9.92 -11.78
N CYS A 53 11.54 9.93 -11.14
CA CYS A 53 11.80 9.15 -9.94
C CYS A 53 10.97 9.64 -8.74
N THR A 54 10.82 10.95 -8.56
CA THR A 54 9.95 11.50 -7.50
C THR A 54 8.48 11.24 -7.77
N ALA A 55 8.02 11.33 -9.03
CA ALA A 55 6.67 10.94 -9.43
C ALA A 55 6.43 9.44 -9.29
N LEU A 56 7.43 8.59 -9.56
CA LEU A 56 7.35 7.15 -9.36
C LEU A 56 7.36 6.79 -7.86
N VAL A 57 8.19 7.44 -7.04
CA VAL A 57 8.19 7.27 -5.58
C VAL A 57 6.88 7.80 -5.00
N LEU A 58 6.33 8.90 -5.49
CA LEU A 58 5.02 9.41 -5.11
C LEU A 58 3.91 8.48 -5.59
N ALA A 59 3.94 7.95 -6.82
CA ALA A 59 2.94 7.01 -7.33
C ALA A 59 3.00 5.65 -6.63
N LEU A 60 4.19 5.16 -6.25
CA LEU A 60 4.37 3.95 -5.44
C LEU A 60 3.98 4.19 -3.97
N SER A 61 4.27 5.37 -3.41
CA SER A 61 3.87 5.71 -2.03
C SER A 61 2.39 6.13 -1.89
N LEU A 62 1.77 6.63 -2.95
CA LEU A 62 0.33 6.90 -3.06
C LEU A 62 -0.44 5.63 -3.44
N GLY A 63 0.12 4.76 -4.28
CA GLY A 63 -0.45 3.46 -4.65
C GLY A 63 -0.46 2.45 -3.49
N TRP A 64 0.48 2.56 -2.55
CA TRP A 64 0.46 1.83 -1.28
C TRP A 64 -0.31 2.53 -0.15
N ARG A 65 -0.86 3.72 -0.38
CA ARG A 65 -1.68 4.44 0.60
C ARG A 65 -3.17 4.14 0.51
N SER A 66 -3.59 3.23 -0.38
CA SER A 66 -5.00 2.91 -0.57
C SER A 66 -5.66 2.05 0.51
N ASP A 67 -5.02 1.72 1.65
CA ASP A 67 -5.69 0.94 2.71
C ASP A 67 -5.21 1.25 4.14
N ARG A 68 -4.97 2.52 4.47
CA ARG A 68 -4.96 2.99 5.88
C ARG A 68 -6.31 3.52 6.37
N GLY A 69 -7.38 3.21 5.63
CA GLY A 69 -8.64 2.97 6.29
C GLY A 69 -8.60 1.53 6.81
N ALA A 70 -7.94 1.29 7.95
CA ALA A 70 -8.36 0.14 8.75
C ALA A 70 -9.89 0.26 8.81
N PRO A 71 -10.67 -0.72 8.31
CA PRO A 71 -12.09 -0.51 8.26
C PRO A 71 -12.50 -0.35 9.73
N LEU A 72 -12.79 0.89 10.11
CA LEU A 72 -13.29 1.18 11.43
C LEU A 72 -14.63 0.46 11.43
N VAL A 73 -14.75 -0.52 12.30
CA VAL A 73 -16.06 -0.96 12.77
C VAL A 73 -16.81 0.35 13.06
N PRO A 74 -17.90 0.68 12.33
CA PRO A 74 -18.51 2.00 12.47
C PRO A 74 -18.86 2.23 13.93
N ALA A 75 -18.27 3.26 14.55
CA ALA A 75 -18.58 3.63 15.93
C ALA A 75 -20.08 3.96 16.08
N ASP A 76 -20.67 4.50 15.00
CA ASP A 76 -22.07 4.88 14.90
C ASP A 76 -22.76 4.05 13.82
N GLY A 77 -23.10 2.82 14.16
CA GLY A 77 -24.04 2.02 13.41
C GLY A 77 -25.02 1.44 14.39
N ALA A 78 -26.17 2.10 14.57
CA ALA A 78 -27.37 1.53 15.15
C ALA A 78 -27.79 0.31 14.31
N THR A 79 -27.06 -0.76 14.52
CA THR A 79 -27.24 -2.05 13.89
C THR A 79 -27.60 -2.99 14.99
N SER A 80 -28.36 -4.03 14.67
CA SER A 80 -28.94 -4.98 15.61
C SER A 80 -27.86 -5.82 16.34
N THR A 81 -26.94 -5.19 17.07
CA THR A 81 -25.96 -5.84 17.93
C THR A 81 -26.69 -6.63 19.00
N ALA A 82 -27.88 -6.18 19.42
CA ALA A 82 -28.74 -6.89 20.35
C ALA A 82 -29.04 -8.34 19.93
N ALA A 83 -29.14 -8.63 18.63
CA ALA A 83 -29.39 -9.98 18.15
C ALA A 83 -28.18 -10.92 18.31
N LEU A 84 -26.96 -10.40 18.40
CA LEU A 84 -25.74 -11.19 18.58
C LEU A 84 -25.17 -11.10 20.00
N GLN A 85 -25.57 -10.11 20.79
CA GLN A 85 -25.10 -9.92 22.16
C GLN A 85 -25.19 -11.19 23.01
N GLY A 86 -24.20 -11.37 23.87
CA GLY A 86 -24.08 -12.52 24.76
C GLY A 86 -22.75 -13.26 24.60
N ARG A 87 -22.62 -14.34 25.37
CA ARG A 87 -21.41 -15.17 25.43
C ARG A 87 -21.61 -16.44 24.64
N TYR A 88 -20.62 -16.82 23.86
CA TYR A 88 -20.63 -18.03 23.04
C TYR A 88 -19.32 -18.78 23.20
N ALA A 89 -19.39 -20.09 23.33
CA ALA A 89 -18.23 -20.95 23.40
C ALA A 89 -18.19 -21.93 22.25
N ALA A 90 -16.99 -22.26 21.80
CA ALA A 90 -16.75 -23.34 20.86
C ALA A 90 -15.38 -23.97 21.09
N ASP A 91 -15.29 -25.26 20.76
CA ASP A 91 -14.02 -25.96 20.65
C ASP A 91 -13.55 -25.90 19.20
N VAL A 92 -12.44 -25.18 18.98
CA VAL A 92 -11.82 -25.01 17.66
C VAL A 92 -10.84 -26.16 17.44
N PRO A 93 -11.02 -26.98 16.38
CA PRO A 93 -10.13 -28.08 16.09
C PRO A 93 -8.77 -27.58 15.60
N ALA A 94 -7.73 -28.40 15.79
CA ALA A 94 -6.42 -28.11 15.20
C ALA A 94 -6.49 -28.10 13.68
N GLN A 95 -5.96 -27.05 13.07
CA GLN A 95 -5.88 -26.91 11.61
C GLN A 95 -4.42 -26.77 11.17
N GLN A 96 -4.09 -27.35 10.02
CA GLN A 96 -2.73 -27.25 9.46
C GLN A 96 -2.34 -25.79 9.16
N SER A 97 -3.29 -24.97 8.73
CA SER A 97 -3.09 -23.54 8.44
C SER A 97 -2.97 -22.67 9.69
N ALA A 98 -3.42 -23.15 10.85
CA ALA A 98 -3.47 -22.39 12.09
C ALA A 98 -3.35 -23.32 13.33
N PRO A 99 -2.23 -24.00 13.55
CA PRO A 99 -2.12 -24.98 14.63
C PRO A 99 -2.23 -24.34 16.02
N GLY A 100 -1.81 -23.07 16.16
CA GLY A 100 -1.78 -22.34 17.44
C GLY A 100 -3.14 -21.84 17.94
N VAL A 101 -4.22 -21.96 17.15
CA VAL A 101 -5.56 -21.48 17.56
C VAL A 101 -6.48 -22.60 18.05
N ALA A 102 -5.98 -23.83 18.16
CA ALA A 102 -6.77 -24.96 18.62
C ALA A 102 -7.14 -24.82 20.12
N GLY A 103 -8.34 -25.28 20.47
CA GLY A 103 -8.81 -25.33 21.85
C GLY A 103 -10.13 -24.60 22.06
N ARG A 104 -10.50 -24.42 23.33
CA ARG A 104 -11.75 -23.80 23.71
C ARG A 104 -11.65 -22.28 23.70
N TRP A 105 -12.50 -21.65 22.92
CA TRP A 105 -12.64 -20.20 22.84
C TRP A 105 -13.96 -19.76 23.46
N VAL A 106 -13.97 -18.56 24.05
CA VAL A 106 -15.21 -17.87 24.44
C VAL A 106 -15.20 -16.48 23.80
N LEU A 107 -16.28 -16.16 23.09
CA LEU A 107 -16.56 -14.87 22.49
C LEU A 107 -17.71 -14.22 23.24
N GLU A 108 -17.51 -12.98 23.67
CA GLU A 108 -18.53 -12.18 24.34
C GLU A 108 -18.78 -10.91 23.54
N PHE A 109 -19.91 -10.91 22.84
CA PHE A 109 -20.38 -9.77 22.06
C PHE A 109 -21.05 -8.79 23.02
N GLN A 110 -20.34 -7.74 23.39
CA GLN A 110 -20.82 -6.71 24.29
C GLN A 110 -21.59 -5.62 23.51
N PRO A 111 -22.37 -4.77 24.20
CA PRO A 111 -22.92 -3.56 23.59
C PRO A 111 -21.84 -2.68 22.95
N GLN A 112 -22.25 -1.80 22.04
CA GLN A 112 -21.37 -0.80 21.39
C GLN A 112 -20.22 -1.41 20.55
N GLY A 113 -20.36 -2.67 20.10
CA GLY A 113 -19.43 -3.26 19.14
C GLY A 113 -18.10 -3.74 19.76
N VAL A 114 -18.05 -3.99 21.06
CA VAL A 114 -16.86 -4.55 21.72
C VAL A 114 -16.96 -6.08 21.79
N LEU A 115 -15.92 -6.78 21.34
CA LEU A 115 -15.83 -8.24 21.42
C LEU A 115 -14.77 -8.62 22.47
N ALA A 116 -15.21 -9.11 23.63
CA ALA A 116 -14.30 -9.71 24.59
C ALA A 116 -14.03 -11.17 24.22
N VAL A 117 -12.78 -11.60 24.35
CA VAL A 117 -12.35 -12.94 23.93
C VAL A 117 -11.55 -13.59 25.04
N THR A 118 -11.91 -14.82 25.36
CA THR A 118 -11.09 -15.72 26.18
C THR A 118 -10.47 -16.76 25.28
N SER A 119 -9.14 -16.72 25.16
CA SER A 119 -8.37 -17.70 24.39
C SER A 119 -8.11 -18.98 25.19
N PRO A 120 -7.86 -20.11 24.51
CA PRO A 120 -7.39 -21.32 25.18
C PRO A 120 -6.00 -21.09 25.79
N PRO A 121 -5.63 -21.82 26.86
CA PRO A 121 -4.32 -21.66 27.52
C PRO A 121 -3.11 -21.90 26.62
N ALA A 122 -3.29 -22.69 25.56
CA ALA A 122 -2.23 -22.99 24.59
C ALA A 122 -2.02 -21.88 23.55
N TYR A 123 -2.89 -20.86 23.50
CA TYR A 123 -2.77 -19.74 22.57
C TYR A 123 -1.61 -18.83 23.03
N PRO A 124 -0.53 -18.66 22.24
CA PRO A 124 0.65 -17.90 22.65
C PRO A 124 0.51 -16.39 22.44
N GLY A 125 -0.57 -15.96 21.79
CA GLY A 125 -0.75 -14.61 21.29
C GLY A 125 -1.52 -13.70 22.23
N VAL A 126 -1.86 -12.51 21.74
CA VAL A 126 -2.63 -11.49 22.48
C VAL A 126 -4.00 -11.30 21.83
N VAL A 127 -5.03 -11.27 22.66
CA VAL A 127 -6.39 -10.93 22.21
C VAL A 127 -6.86 -9.71 22.98
N SER A 128 -6.63 -8.52 22.41
CA SER A 128 -7.02 -7.24 23.00
C SER A 128 -7.61 -6.30 21.96
N GLY A 129 -8.50 -5.42 22.41
CA GLY A 129 -9.05 -4.33 21.60
C GLY A 129 -9.89 -4.78 20.40
N VAL A 130 -10.59 -5.91 20.52
CA VAL A 130 -11.37 -6.47 19.42
C VAL A 130 -12.72 -5.76 19.31
N LEU A 131 -13.04 -5.33 18.11
CA LEU A 131 -14.28 -4.69 17.73
C LEU A 131 -15.08 -5.58 16.76
N TYR A 132 -16.39 -5.38 16.78
CA TYR A 132 -17.30 -6.01 15.86
C TYR A 132 -18.47 -5.09 15.48
N ALA A 133 -18.97 -5.28 14.26
CA ALA A 133 -20.25 -4.73 13.83
C ALA A 133 -21.06 -5.83 13.16
N VAL A 134 -22.36 -5.77 13.32
CA VAL A 134 -23.31 -6.58 12.55
C VAL A 134 -23.99 -5.66 11.56
N VAL A 135 -24.16 -6.03 10.30
CA VAL A 135 -24.94 -5.29 9.29
C VAL A 135 -25.87 -6.27 8.58
N GLY A 136 -27.16 -6.22 8.93
CA GLY A 136 -28.09 -7.29 8.55
C GLY A 136 -27.65 -8.63 9.15
N GLU A 137 -27.36 -9.60 8.28
CA GLU A 137 -26.84 -10.92 8.68
C GLU A 137 -25.31 -11.02 8.54
N GLU A 138 -24.60 -9.92 8.25
CA GLU A 138 -23.14 -9.92 8.10
C GLU A 138 -22.45 -9.45 9.39
N LEU A 139 -21.59 -10.28 9.97
CA LEU A 139 -20.64 -9.92 11.02
C LEU A 139 -19.35 -9.38 10.39
N ARG A 140 -18.85 -8.26 10.90
CA ARG A 140 -17.53 -7.70 10.63
C ARG A 140 -16.72 -7.64 11.91
N THR A 141 -15.46 -8.05 11.88
CA THR A 141 -14.61 -8.01 13.08
C THR A 141 -13.13 -7.86 12.74
N ASP A 142 -12.39 -7.21 13.63
CA ASP A 142 -10.94 -7.05 13.59
C ASP A 142 -10.21 -8.06 14.48
N LEU A 143 -10.85 -9.18 14.85
CA LEU A 143 -10.24 -10.22 15.69
C LEU A 143 -8.82 -10.57 15.20
N PHE A 144 -7.87 -10.61 16.13
CA PHE A 144 -6.43 -10.80 15.89
C PHE A 144 -5.73 -9.72 15.06
N SER A 145 -6.34 -8.55 14.83
CA SER A 145 -5.70 -7.42 14.12
C SER A 145 -4.43 -6.90 14.79
N GLN A 146 -4.29 -7.13 16.09
CA GLN A 146 -3.10 -6.76 16.87
C GLN A 146 -2.06 -7.90 16.95
N ASP A 147 -2.32 -9.04 16.30
CA ASP A 147 -1.52 -10.27 16.43
C ASP A 147 -1.49 -11.07 15.10
N LEU A 148 -2.09 -12.26 15.06
CA LEU A 148 -2.01 -13.19 13.91
C LEU A 148 -2.54 -12.64 12.59
N CYS A 149 -3.40 -11.63 12.64
CA CYS A 149 -3.97 -10.95 11.47
C CYS A 149 -3.45 -9.51 11.33
N SER A 150 -2.29 -9.20 11.90
CA SER A 150 -1.72 -7.85 11.81
C SER A 150 -1.53 -7.39 10.37
N GLY A 151 -1.99 -6.17 10.09
CA GLY A 151 -1.98 -5.58 8.75
C GLY A 151 -3.01 -6.16 7.76
N GLN A 152 -3.85 -7.10 8.18
CA GLN A 152 -4.94 -7.64 7.35
C GLN A 152 -6.21 -6.80 7.48
N PRO A 153 -7.05 -6.72 6.43
CA PRO A 153 -8.36 -6.08 6.54
C PRO A 153 -9.29 -6.83 7.50
N LEU A 154 -10.45 -6.23 7.83
CA LEU A 154 -11.46 -6.88 8.67
C LEU A 154 -11.96 -8.19 8.04
N GLY A 155 -12.27 -9.16 8.90
CA GLY A 155 -12.99 -10.36 8.50
C GLY A 155 -14.49 -10.06 8.35
N ARG A 156 -15.11 -10.64 7.34
CA ARG A 156 -16.55 -10.55 7.06
C ARG A 156 -17.14 -11.95 6.99
N TYR A 157 -18.23 -12.16 7.72
CA TYR A 157 -18.87 -13.46 7.89
C TYR A 157 -20.38 -13.34 7.79
N LEU A 158 -21.02 -14.28 7.10
CA LEU A 158 -22.47 -14.43 7.18
C LEU A 158 -22.81 -15.19 8.46
N MET A 159 -23.74 -14.64 9.21
CA MET A 159 -24.22 -15.13 10.48
C MET A 159 -25.53 -15.87 10.29
N THR A 160 -25.67 -17.01 10.97
CA THR A 160 -26.97 -17.65 11.17
C THR A 160 -27.10 -18.07 12.63
N ARG A 161 -28.21 -17.69 13.26
CA ARG A 161 -28.52 -18.04 14.65
C ARG A 161 -29.75 -18.93 14.70
N ARG A 162 -29.65 -20.08 15.37
CA ARG A 162 -30.76 -21.00 15.62
C ARG A 162 -30.72 -21.44 17.08
N SER A 163 -31.72 -21.01 17.85
CA SER A 163 -31.79 -21.26 19.30
C SER A 163 -30.51 -20.76 20.00
N ALA A 164 -29.78 -21.68 20.65
CA ALA A 164 -28.52 -21.40 21.33
C ALA A 164 -27.28 -21.57 20.42
N ARG A 165 -27.43 -21.79 19.11
CA ARG A 165 -26.30 -21.97 18.19
C ARG A 165 -26.15 -20.79 17.25
N LEU A 166 -24.90 -20.34 17.11
CA LEU A 166 -24.44 -19.35 16.17
C LEU A 166 -23.47 -20.02 15.19
N THR A 167 -23.73 -19.89 13.91
CA THR A 167 -22.84 -20.36 12.85
C THR A 167 -22.37 -19.17 12.04
N LEU A 168 -21.06 -19.06 11.89
CA LEU A 168 -20.42 -18.03 11.08
C LEU A 168 -19.84 -18.72 9.84
N THR A 169 -20.20 -18.21 8.67
CA THR A 169 -19.69 -18.70 7.39
C THR A 169 -18.87 -17.61 6.73
N LEU A 170 -17.74 -18.01 6.13
CA LEU A 170 -16.82 -17.07 5.50
C LEU A 170 -17.51 -16.32 4.36
N ALA A 171 -17.56 -15.00 4.44
CA ALA A 171 -17.91 -14.15 3.31
C ALA A 171 -16.63 -13.66 2.62
N VAL A 172 -15.80 -12.91 3.36
CA VAL A 172 -14.49 -12.43 2.90
C VAL A 172 -13.57 -12.27 4.11
N ASP A 173 -12.45 -12.98 4.13
CA ASP A 173 -11.41 -12.77 5.13
C ASP A 173 -10.07 -13.36 4.63
N PRO A 174 -9.03 -12.54 4.43
CA PRO A 174 -7.73 -13.04 4.02
C PRO A 174 -6.91 -13.64 5.16
N CYS A 175 -7.32 -13.48 6.43
CA CYS A 175 -6.58 -14.01 7.57
C CYS A 175 -6.99 -15.45 7.90
N PRO A 176 -6.15 -16.47 7.63
CA PRO A 176 -6.52 -17.87 7.82
C PRO A 176 -6.74 -18.24 9.29
N GLN A 177 -6.09 -17.57 10.23
CA GLN A 177 -6.24 -17.83 11.67
C GLN A 177 -7.59 -17.36 12.20
N ARG A 178 -8.06 -16.18 11.74
CA ARG A 178 -9.39 -15.68 12.10
C ARG A 178 -10.49 -16.54 11.48
N VAL A 179 -10.33 -16.96 10.23
CA VAL A 179 -11.21 -17.95 9.58
C VAL A 179 -11.24 -19.26 10.37
N ALA A 180 -10.08 -19.80 10.74
CA ALA A 180 -9.97 -21.04 11.49
C ALA A 180 -10.73 -20.98 12.83
N VAL A 181 -10.65 -19.87 13.56
CA VAL A 181 -11.40 -19.72 14.81
C VAL A 181 -12.89 -19.57 14.56
N LEU A 182 -13.30 -18.70 13.63
CA LEU A 182 -14.70 -18.28 13.54
C LEU A 182 -15.59 -19.27 12.76
N THR A 183 -15.08 -19.99 11.76
CA THR A 183 -15.94 -20.74 10.82
C THR A 183 -15.86 -22.25 10.90
N THR A 184 -14.94 -22.80 11.68
CA THR A 184 -14.66 -24.26 11.70
C THR A 184 -15.59 -25.02 12.62
N THR A 185 -16.36 -24.32 13.43
CA THR A 185 -17.23 -24.87 14.46
C THR A 185 -18.48 -24.00 14.63
N SER A 186 -19.52 -24.57 15.24
CA SER A 186 -20.69 -23.82 15.65
C SER A 186 -20.51 -23.33 17.08
N TRP A 187 -20.80 -22.06 17.31
CA TRP A 187 -20.71 -21.39 18.59
C TRP A 187 -21.98 -21.62 19.40
N THR A 188 -21.83 -22.04 20.65
CA THR A 188 -22.96 -22.31 21.55
C THR A 188 -23.08 -21.20 22.57
N ALA A 189 -24.26 -20.58 22.66
CA ALA A 189 -24.59 -19.57 23.65
C ALA A 189 -24.45 -20.14 25.05
N LEU A 190 -23.74 -19.41 25.92
CA LEU A 190 -23.63 -19.70 27.33
C LEU A 190 -24.77 -19.01 28.10
N PRO A 191 -25.22 -19.59 29.23
CA PRO A 191 -26.21 -18.97 30.11
C PRO A 191 -25.67 -17.69 30.78
#